data_AF-A0A3C1LJQ8-F1
#
_entry.id   AF-A0A3C1LJQ8-F1
#
_cell.length_a   1.000
_cell.length_b   1.000
_cell.length_c   1.000
_cell.angle_alpha   90.00
_cell.angle_beta   90.00
_cell.angle_gamma   90.00
#
_symmetry.space_group_name_H-M   'P 1'
#
loop_
_entity.id
_entity.type
_entity.pdbx_description
1 polymer ?
#
loop_
_entity_poly.entity_id
_entity_poly.type
_entity_poly.pdbx_seq_one_letter_code
_entity_poly.pdbx_strand_id
1 'polypeptide(L)' 'PEGIIYFSTNYTKFQLNNNAIKASNIKDITKATTPFDFEGKLKRWCYLITK' A
#
# COMPACT_ATOMS: atom_id res chain seq x y z
N PRO A 1 20.44 -3.64 -8.76
CA PRO A 1 19.35 -3.75 -7.75
C PRO A 1 18.23 -2.77 -8.09
N GLU A 2 17.01 -3.26 -8.24
CA GLU A 2 15.83 -2.40 -8.43
C GLU A 2 15.45 -1.72 -7.11
N GLY A 3 14.98 -0.47 -7.19
CA GLY A 3 14.55 0.29 -6.01
C GLY A 3 13.19 -0.20 -5.53
N ILE A 4 13.04 -0.37 -4.21
CA ILE A 4 11.81 -0.80 -3.57
C ILE A 4 11.30 0.30 -2.65
N ILE A 5 10.01 0.63 -2.75
CA ILE A 5 9.33 1.57 -1.86
C ILE A 5 8.19 0.84 -1.16
N TYR A 6 8.21 0.87 0.18
CA TYR A 6 7.06 0.55 1.00
C TYR A 6 6.35 1.84 1.37
N PHE A 7 5.12 2.01 0.90
CA PHE A 7 4.29 3.16 1.23
C PHE A 7 3.11 2.72 2.11
N SER A 8 2.81 3.48 3.16
CA SER A 8 1.64 3.25 3.99
C SER A 8 1.04 4.53 4.51
N THR A 9 -0.28 4.55 4.68
CA THR A 9 -1.03 5.68 5.26
C THR A 9 -2.27 5.19 5.98
N ASN A 10 -2.70 5.91 7.01
CA ASN A 10 -3.96 5.70 7.73
C ASN A 10 -5.04 6.74 7.35
N TYR A 11 -4.82 7.51 6.28
CA TYR A 11 -5.81 8.46 5.81
C TYR A 11 -7.04 7.72 5.26
N THR A 12 -8.18 7.86 5.93
CA THR A 12 -9.39 7.07 5.67
C THR A 12 -10.04 7.33 4.31
N LYS A 13 -9.75 8.47 3.68
CA LYS A 13 -10.23 8.84 2.33
C LYS A 13 -9.13 8.71 1.26
N PHE A 14 -8.02 8.04 1.57
CA PHE A 14 -6.94 7.84 0.61
C PHE A 14 -7.41 7.02 -0.59
N GLN A 15 -7.01 7.47 -1.78
CA GLN A 15 -7.18 6.77 -3.05
C GLN A 15 -5.87 6.86 -3.83
N LEU A 16 -5.27 5.72 -4.16
CA LEU A 16 -4.02 5.70 -4.92
C LEU A 16 -4.30 5.96 -6.41
N ASN A 17 -3.67 6.98 -6.98
CA ASN A 17 -3.71 7.22 -8.43
C ASN A 17 -2.57 6.44 -9.10
N ASN A 18 -2.79 5.14 -9.37
CA ASN A 18 -1.77 4.26 -9.97
C ASN A 18 -1.24 4.78 -11.30
N ASN A 19 -2.10 5.38 -12.13
CA ASN A 19 -1.74 5.84 -13.48
C ASN A 19 -0.79 7.04 -13.48
N ALA A 20 -0.72 7.79 -12.37
CA ALA A 20 0.18 8.93 -12.23
C ALA A 20 1.59 8.52 -11.73
N ILE A 21 1.79 7.27 -11.33
CA ILE A 21 3.04 6.80 -10.72
C ILE A 21 3.87 6.05 -11.76
N LYS A 22 5.11 6.50 -11.96
CA LYS A 22 6.10 5.84 -12.83
C LYS A 22 6.75 4.66 -12.11
N ALA A 23 6.05 3.54 -12.03
CA ALA A 23 6.50 2.29 -11.43
C ALA A 23 6.25 1.12 -12.37
N SER A 24 7.13 0.11 -12.36
CA SER A 24 6.88 -1.15 -13.08
C SER A 24 5.78 -1.96 -12.42
N ASN A 25 5.65 -1.87 -11.09
CA ASN A 25 4.65 -2.60 -10.33
C ASN A 25 4.23 -1.83 -9.07
N ILE A 26 2.95 -1.93 -8.76
CA ILE A 26 2.33 -1.40 -7.54
C ILE A 26 1.43 -2.50 -6.99
N LYS A 27 1.81 -3.08 -5.85
CA LYS A 27 1.06 -4.15 -5.21
C LYS A 27 0.44 -3.66 -3.91
N ASP A 28 -0.88 -3.80 -3.79
CA ASP A 28 -1.57 -3.63 -2.50
C ASP A 28 -1.23 -4.83 -1.59
N ILE A 29 -0.58 -4.53 -0.47
CA ILE A 29 -0.20 -5.50 0.56
C ILE A 29 -0.92 -5.21 1.89
N THR A 30 -1.99 -4.42 1.88
CA THR A 30 -2.76 -4.01 3.06
C THR A 30 -3.23 -5.24 3.84
N LYS A 31 -3.88 -6.21 3.18
CA LYS A 31 -4.38 -7.42 3.86
C LYS A 31 -3.23 -8.28 4.41
N ALA A 32 -2.18 -8.49 3.61
CA ALA A 32 -1.02 -9.29 4.01
C ALA A 32 -0.27 -8.69 5.21
N THR A 33 -0.38 -7.37 5.40
CA THR A 33 0.26 -6.64 6.49
C THR A 33 -0.72 -6.24 7.60
N THR A 34 -1.99 -6.67 7.53
CA THR A 34 -2.98 -6.42 8.58
C THR A 34 -3.03 -7.64 9.50
N PRO A 35 -2.63 -7.51 10.78
CA PRO A 35 -2.78 -8.58 11.75
C PRO A 35 -4.25 -8.95 11.96
N PHE A 36 -4.53 -10.21 12.25
CA PHE A 36 -5.91 -10.73 12.38
C PHE A 36 -6.73 -10.03 13.46
N ASP A 37 -6.08 -9.60 14.55
CA ASP A 37 -6.70 -8.90 15.68
C ASP A 37 -7.07 -7.43 15.37
N PHE A 38 -6.58 -6.91 14.24
CA PHE A 38 -6.86 -5.57 13.71
C PHE A 38 -7.74 -5.56 12.45
N GLU A 39 -8.16 -6.72 11.95
CA GLU A 39 -9.06 -6.80 10.79
C GLU A 39 -10.39 -6.10 11.12
N GLY A 40 -10.82 -5.17 10.24
CA GLY A 40 -12.01 -4.34 10.45
C GLY A 40 -11.86 -3.19 11.47
N LYS A 41 -10.81 -3.17 12.29
CA LYS A 41 -10.56 -2.10 13.29
C LYS A 41 -9.65 -0.99 12.76
N LEU A 42 -8.72 -1.32 11.86
CA LEU A 42 -7.73 -0.40 11.35
C LEU A 42 -7.98 -0.08 9.87
N LYS A 43 -8.40 1.16 9.58
CA LYS A 43 -8.51 1.66 8.20
C LYS A 43 -7.17 2.25 7.76
N ARG A 44 -6.36 1.43 7.11
CA ARG A 44 -5.06 1.83 6.55
C ARG A 44 -4.85 1.23 5.17
N TRP A 45 -3.84 1.75 4.49
CA TRP A 45 -3.37 1.27 3.21
C TRP A 45 -1.87 0.96 3.28
N CYS A 46 -1.43 -0.07 2.58
CA CYS A 46 -0.03 -0.40 2.43
C CYS A 46 0.25 -0.94 1.03
N TYR A 47 1.24 -0.34 0.36
CA TYR A 47 1.64 -0.67 -1.01
C TYR A 47 3.13 -0.96 -1.09
N LEU A 48 3.47 -1.97 -1.88
CA LEU A 48 4.82 -2.27 -2.33
C LEU A 48 4.96 -1.75 -3.77
N ILE A 49 5.90 -0.84 -3.99
CA ILE A 49 6.13 -0.18 -5.29
C ILE A 49 7.55 -0.50 -5.74
N THR A 50 7.71 -0.96 -6.98
CA THR A 50 9.02 -1.27 -7.59
C THR A 50 9.19 -0.49 -8.90
N LYS A 51 10.45 -0.13 -9.21
CA LYS A 51 10.78 0.59 -10.45
C LYS A 51 10.72 -0.29 -11.67
#